data_AF-A0A5U2W3Z8-F1
#
_entry.id   AF-A0A5U2W3Z8-F1
#
_cell.length_a   1.000
_cell.length_b   1.000
_cell.length_c   1.000
_cell.angle_alpha   90.00
_cell.angle_beta   90.00
_cell.angle_gamma   90.00
#
_symmetry.space_group_name_H-M   'P 1'
#
loop_
_entity.id
_entity.type
_entity.pdbx_description
1 polymer ?
#
loop_
_entity_poly.entity_id
_entity_poly.type
_entity_poly.pdbx_seq_one_letter_code
_entity_poly.pdbx_strand_id
1 'polypeptide(L)' 'ASRRQINQLLNWHWKLKPQNGQPELISGWRAELMAEKLTLLLQEYPL' A
#
# COMPACT_ATOMS: atom_id res chain seq x y z
N ALA A 1 7.59 -1.66 9.15
CA ALA A 1 7.22 -2.28 7.85
C ALA A 1 8.50 -2.65 7.13
N SER A 2 8.56 -3.81 6.46
CA SER A 2 9.75 -4.20 5.70
C SER A 2 9.80 -3.53 4.32
N ARG A 3 10.99 -3.43 3.72
CA ARG A 3 11.18 -2.92 2.34
C ARG A 3 10.29 -3.62 1.32
N ARG A 4 10.07 -4.94 1.48
CA ARG A 4 9.16 -5.74 0.63
C ARG A 4 7.72 -5.23 0.69
N GLN A 5 7.22 -4.95 1.89
CA GLN A 5 5.84 -4.51 2.11
C GLN A 5 5.58 -3.11 1.56
N ILE A 6 6.55 -2.20 1.70
CA ILE A 6 6.50 -0.86 1.11
C ILE A 6 6.43 -0.97 -0.42
N ASN A 7 7.33 -1.75 -1.01
CA ASN A 7 7.33 -1.95 -2.46
C ASN A 7 6.05 -2.64 -2.96
N GLN A 8 5.46 -3.56 -2.19
CA GLN A 8 4.17 -4.17 -2.52
C GLN A 8 3.06 -3.10 -2.60
N LEU A 9 3.00 -2.21 -1.59
CA LEU A 9 2.04 -1.11 -1.55
C LEU A 9 2.23 -0.14 -2.72
N LEU A 10 3.46 0.29 -3.00
CA LEU A 10 3.76 1.21 -4.11
C LEU A 10 3.42 0.60 -5.46
N ASN A 11 3.81 -0.66 -5.70
CA ASN A 11 3.47 -1.35 -6.95
C ASN A 11 1.95 -1.55 -7.09
N TRP A 12 1.21 -1.66 -5.98
CA TRP A 12 -0.25 -1.82 -6.00
C TRP A 12 -0.93 -0.48 -6.31
N HIS A 13 -0.50 0.59 -5.63
CA HIS A 13 -1.04 1.93 -5.79
C HIS A 13 -0.88 2.43 -7.23
N TRP A 14 0.32 2.25 -7.81
CA TRP A 14 0.63 2.68 -9.17
C TRP A 14 0.44 1.59 -10.24
N LYS A 15 -0.09 0.42 -9.87
CA LYS A 15 -0.36 -0.71 -10.77
C LYS A 15 0.84 -1.10 -11.66
N LEU A 16 2.06 -0.95 -11.14
CA LEU A 16 3.30 -1.17 -11.89
C LEU A 16 3.53 -2.64 -12.26
N LYS A 17 2.92 -3.58 -11.53
CA LYS A 17 3.04 -5.03 -11.73
C LYS A 17 1.72 -5.73 -11.40
N PRO A 18 1.38 -6.85 -12.05
CA PRO A 18 0.25 -7.67 -11.65
C PRO A 18 0.46 -8.19 -10.23
N GLN A 19 -0.49 -7.91 -9.34
CA GLN A 19 -0.47 -8.38 -7.95
C GLN A 19 -1.73 -9.19 -7.65
N ASN A 20 -1.53 -10.32 -6.99
CA ASN A 20 -2.61 -11.16 -6.50
C ASN A 20 -3.01 -10.67 -5.10
N GLY A 21 -3.96 -9.73 -5.06
CA GLY A 21 -4.60 -9.28 -3.82
C GLY A 21 -4.10 -7.94 -3.27
N GLN A 22 -4.59 -7.60 -2.08
CA GLN A 22 -4.27 -6.35 -1.39
C GLN A 22 -2.92 -6.47 -0.63
N PRO A 23 -2.09 -5.41 -0.60
CA PRO A 23 -0.85 -5.37 0.17
C PRO A 23 -1.06 -5.63 1.67
N GLU A 24 -0.08 -6.25 2.31
CA GLU A 24 -0.08 -6.53 3.75
C GLU A 24 -0.17 -5.25 4.62
N LEU A 25 0.18 -4.09 4.07
CA LEU A 25 0.11 -2.80 4.80
C LEU A 25 -1.29 -2.21 4.85
N ILE A 26 -2.17 -2.62 3.95
CA ILE A 26 -3.56 -2.14 3.87
C ILE A 26 -4.56 -3.29 3.97
N SER A 27 -4.12 -4.45 4.50
CA SER A 27 -4.97 -5.62 4.76
C SER A 27 -4.82 -6.11 6.21
N GLY A 28 -5.85 -6.78 6.71
CA GLY A 28 -5.93 -7.29 8.09
C GLY A 28 -5.86 -6.17 9.15
N TRP A 29 -5.43 -6.53 10.37
CA TRP A 29 -5.36 -5.60 11.51
C TRP A 29 -4.43 -4.40 11.28
N ARG A 30 -3.49 -4.49 10.34
CA ARG A 30 -2.58 -3.38 9.98
C ARG A 30 -3.33 -2.27 9.23
N ALA A 31 -4.37 -2.63 8.48
CA ALA A 31 -5.20 -1.68 7.76
C ALA A 31 -5.93 -0.74 8.72
N GLU A 32 -6.46 -1.28 9.82
CA GLU A 32 -7.22 -0.52 10.82
C GLU A 32 -6.38 0.57 11.49
N LEU A 33 -5.06 0.38 11.57
CA LEU A 33 -4.16 1.35 12.21
C LEU A 33 -3.56 2.37 11.25
N MET A 34 -3.36 1.99 9.98
CA MET A 34 -2.48 2.75 9.08
C MET A 34 -3.00 2.88 7.64
N ALA A 35 -4.03 2.15 7.21
CA ALA A 35 -4.48 2.20 5.82
C ALA A 35 -4.96 3.59 5.43
N GLU A 36 -5.71 4.26 6.30
CA GLU A 36 -6.22 5.61 6.03
C GLU A 36 -5.07 6.61 5.84
N LYS A 37 -4.14 6.68 6.79
CA LYS A 37 -2.96 7.56 6.71
C LYS A 37 -2.07 7.25 5.50
N LEU A 38 -1.88 5.97 5.19
CA LEU A 38 -1.10 5.56 4.02
C LEU A 38 -1.81 5.94 2.72
N THR A 39 -3.13 5.78 2.64
CA THR A 39 -3.91 6.15 1.46
C THR A 39 -3.87 7.66 1.24
N LEU A 40 -4.02 8.46 2.31
CA LEU A 40 -3.89 9.91 2.27
C LEU A 40 -2.50 10.34 1.82
N LEU A 41 -1.44 9.76 2.37
CA LEU A 41 -0.06 10.04 1.94
C LEU A 41 0.15 9.69 0.47
N LEU A 42 -0.37 8.54 0.01
CA LEU A 42 -0.25 8.13 -1.38
C LEU A 42 -0.99 9.08 -2.34
N GLN A 43 -2.07 9.74 -1.91
CA GLN A 43 -2.77 10.75 -2.70
C GLN A 43 -1.91 12.01 -2.95
N GLU A 44 -0.91 12.30 -2.11
CA GLU A 44 0.02 13.41 -2.32
C GLU A 44 1.02 13.14 -3.46
N TYR A 45 1.12 11.89 -3.92
CA TYR A 45 2.02 11.46 -4.99
C TYR A 45 1.26 10.88 -6.19
N PRO A 46 0.44 11.69 -6.91
CA PRO A 46 -0.11 11.28 -8.18
C PRO A 46 1.02 11.06 -9.18
N LEU A 47 0.94 9.96 -9.94
CA LEU A 47 1.94 9.56 -10.94
C LEU A 47 1.80 10.36 -12.24
#